data_AF-A8V4K9-F1
#
_entry.id   AF-A8V4K9-F1
#
_cell.length_a   1.000
_cell.length_b   1.000
_cell.length_c   1.000
_cell.angle_alpha   90.00
_cell.angle_beta   90.00
_cell.angle_gamma   90.00
#
_symmetry.space_group_name_H-M   'P 1'
#
loop_
_entity.id
_entity.type
_entity.pdbx_description
1 polymer ?
#
loop_
_entity_poly.entity_id
_entity_poly.type
_entity_poly.pdbx_seq_one_letter_code
_entity_poly.pdbx_strand_id
1 'polypeptide(L)'
;EELDFWIGRNYIPVPFLQLANKDINKALKELKGEIKNKEKYFSLENLKNIYEIDKEDITLYYPEFLPLDEKFWTDYINKEFEQKIRTILKNISDKTTVFHISVGITSLAFGLGVKFGLRLPCILYHYQPGKDKNYHPVLNMETAESLRSIKEIKHNVLENPDFCNIIIPESSDYSEVALAIHLASHSLYSDVENYLRENGKDIPVVGISLKDNQGKLPLNQDWKKYVVEVNSIINKLKDIKKVSKFHLFLSTPAVFGFALGMAVGHAGSSIPVYSLRSKNINPKEKYEKVFETQNIPSPF
;
A
#
# COMPACT_ATOMS: atom_id res chain seq x y z
N GLU A 1 13.68 2.74 -33.05
CA GLU A 1 12.89 3.30 -31.92
C GLU A 1 12.45 2.22 -30.94
N GLU A 2 11.71 1.17 -31.35
CA GLU A 2 11.34 0.08 -30.42
C GLU A 2 12.55 -0.68 -29.87
N LEU A 3 13.50 -1.08 -30.72
CA LEU A 3 14.74 -1.74 -30.26
C LEU A 3 15.52 -0.88 -29.26
N ASP A 4 15.57 0.43 -29.51
CA ASP A 4 16.24 1.42 -28.65
C ASP A 4 15.54 1.56 -27.29
N PHE A 5 14.20 1.50 -27.26
CA PHE A 5 13.43 1.43 -26.01
C PHE A 5 13.85 0.25 -25.14
N TRP A 6 14.01 -0.94 -25.74
CA TRP A 6 14.28 -2.18 -24.99
C TRP A 6 15.75 -2.37 -24.62
N ILE A 7 16.67 -1.96 -25.49
CA ILE A 7 18.10 -2.26 -25.33
C ILE A 7 18.91 -1.00 -25.01
N GLY A 8 18.56 0.14 -25.61
CA GLY A 8 19.32 1.39 -25.52
C GLY A 8 19.04 2.22 -24.26
N ARG A 9 17.92 2.00 -23.56
CA ARG A 9 17.56 2.74 -22.35
C ARG A 9 18.23 2.21 -21.09
N ASN A 10 18.41 3.10 -20.11
CA ASN A 10 18.94 2.77 -18.78
C ASN A 10 17.87 2.28 -17.79
N TYR A 11 16.60 2.25 -18.20
CA TYR A 11 15.50 1.77 -17.36
C TYR A 11 14.48 0.97 -18.16
N ILE A 12 13.79 0.06 -17.48
CA ILE A 12 12.74 -0.80 -18.06
C ILE A 12 11.48 -0.70 -17.19
N PRO A 13 10.31 -0.32 -17.78
CA PRO A 13 9.04 -0.34 -17.07
C PRO A 13 8.54 -1.77 -16.92
N VAL A 14 8.20 -2.17 -15.69
CA VAL A 14 7.70 -3.51 -15.37
C VAL A 14 6.37 -3.41 -14.62
N PRO A 15 5.23 -3.87 -15.18
CA PRO A 15 3.98 -3.94 -14.46
C PRO A 15 4.10 -4.92 -13.29
N PHE A 16 3.38 -4.67 -12.20
CA PHE A 16 3.22 -5.63 -11.12
C PHE A 16 1.80 -5.56 -10.58
N LEU A 17 1.11 -6.69 -10.53
CA LEU A 17 -0.28 -6.77 -10.05
C LEU A 17 -0.43 -7.72 -8.88
N GLN A 18 -1.06 -7.24 -7.81
CA GLN A 18 -1.59 -8.11 -6.76
C GLN A 18 -3.12 -8.11 -6.82
N LEU A 19 -3.73 -9.27 -7.01
CA LEU A 19 -5.19 -9.45 -6.97
C LEU A 19 -5.57 -10.79 -6.34
N ALA A 20 -6.76 -10.84 -5.74
CA ALA A 20 -7.39 -12.07 -5.27
C ALA A 20 -8.83 -12.13 -5.79
N ASN A 21 -9.30 -13.31 -6.19
CA ASN A 21 -10.66 -13.55 -6.69
C ASN A 21 -11.11 -12.54 -7.78
N LYS A 22 -10.23 -12.26 -8.75
CA LYS A 22 -10.45 -11.30 -9.84
C LYS A 22 -9.74 -11.76 -11.11
N ASP A 23 -10.22 -11.32 -12.26
CA ASP A 23 -9.58 -11.60 -13.55
C ASP A 23 -8.25 -10.84 -13.70
N ILE A 24 -7.15 -11.54 -13.41
CA ILE A 24 -5.78 -11.02 -13.51
C ILE A 24 -5.37 -10.73 -14.97
N ASN A 25 -5.88 -11.48 -15.95
CA ASN A 25 -5.55 -11.28 -17.36
C ASN A 25 -6.13 -9.96 -17.86
N LYS A 26 -7.40 -9.71 -17.53
CA LYS A 26 -8.06 -8.45 -17.84
C LYS A 26 -7.37 -7.27 -17.16
N ALA A 27 -7.10 -7.39 -15.86
CA ALA A 27 -6.40 -6.35 -15.11
C ALA A 27 -5.03 -6.01 -15.70
N LEU A 28 -4.25 -7.03 -16.08
CA LEU A 28 -2.93 -6.84 -16.69
C LEU A 28 -3.03 -6.19 -18.07
N LYS A 29 -4.03 -6.55 -18.88
CA LYS A 29 -4.28 -5.92 -20.19
C LYS A 29 -4.62 -4.44 -20.03
N GLU A 30 -5.49 -4.10 -19.08
CA GLU A 30 -5.90 -2.73 -18.78
C GLU A 30 -4.70 -1.91 -18.25
N LEU A 31 -3.94 -2.41 -17.27
CA LEU A 31 -2.75 -1.73 -16.75
C LEU A 31 -1.69 -1.53 -17.83
N LYS A 32 -1.43 -2.54 -18.68
CA LYS A 32 -0.54 -2.41 -19.84
C LYS A 32 -0.97 -1.26 -20.75
N GLY A 33 -2.28 -1.08 -20.98
CA GLY A 33 -2.82 0.01 -21.78
C GLY A 33 -2.41 1.37 -21.21
N GLU A 34 -2.52 1.55 -19.90
CA GLU A 34 -2.14 2.79 -19.23
C GLU A 34 -0.63 3.02 -19.19
N ILE A 35 0.17 1.97 -19.05
CA ILE A 35 1.63 2.09 -19.17
C ILE A 35 1.99 2.57 -20.59
N LYS A 36 1.34 2.05 -21.62
CA LYS A 36 1.59 2.46 -23.02
C LYS A 36 1.28 3.93 -23.32
N ASN A 37 0.37 4.55 -22.59
CA ASN A 37 0.09 5.99 -22.73
C ASN A 37 1.33 6.84 -22.40
N LYS A 38 2.21 6.34 -21.53
CA LYS A 38 3.50 6.96 -21.19
C LYS A 38 4.67 6.35 -21.96
N GLU A 39 4.66 5.03 -22.11
CA GLU A 39 5.74 4.22 -22.68
C GLU A 39 5.26 3.54 -23.96
N LYS A 40 5.23 4.31 -25.05
CA LYS A 40 4.66 3.91 -26.36
C LYS A 40 5.06 2.50 -26.82
N TYR A 41 6.32 2.10 -26.59
CA TYR A 41 6.91 0.83 -27.05
C TYR A 41 6.84 -0.31 -26.01
N PHE A 42 6.20 -0.08 -24.86
CA PHE A 42 6.04 -1.11 -23.83
C PHE A 42 5.25 -2.33 -24.33
N SER A 43 5.70 -3.54 -23.99
CA SER A 43 5.13 -4.80 -24.45
C SER A 43 5.47 -5.91 -23.45
N LEU A 44 4.45 -6.67 -23.05
CA LEU A 44 4.62 -7.86 -22.22
C LEU A 44 5.38 -8.97 -22.98
N GLU A 45 5.19 -9.04 -24.29
CA GLU A 45 5.88 -10.03 -25.13
C GLU A 45 7.39 -9.76 -25.16
N ASN A 46 7.80 -8.50 -25.24
CA ASN A 46 9.22 -8.16 -25.23
C ASN A 46 9.82 -8.29 -23.82
N LEU A 47 9.07 -8.05 -22.74
CA LEU A 47 9.53 -8.39 -21.39
C LEU A 47 9.88 -9.88 -21.28
N LYS A 48 9.02 -10.76 -21.84
CA LYS A 48 9.29 -12.20 -21.90
C LYS A 48 10.47 -12.53 -22.81
N ASN A 49 10.47 -12.04 -24.04
CA ASN A 49 11.45 -12.45 -25.05
C ASN A 49 12.85 -11.89 -24.81
N ILE A 50 12.98 -10.72 -24.16
CA ILE A 50 14.26 -10.03 -23.95
C ILE A 50 14.77 -10.25 -22.53
N TYR A 51 13.88 -10.21 -21.53
CA TYR A 51 14.25 -10.29 -20.11
C TYR A 51 13.74 -11.57 -19.44
N GLU A 52 13.16 -12.52 -20.17
CA GLU A 52 12.65 -13.77 -19.58
C GLU A 52 11.71 -13.53 -18.39
N ILE A 53 10.96 -12.42 -18.41
CA ILE A 53 9.98 -12.06 -17.38
C ILE A 53 8.61 -12.48 -17.89
N ASP A 54 8.07 -13.52 -17.29
CA ASP A 54 6.76 -14.06 -17.63
C ASP A 54 5.64 -13.38 -16.84
N LYS A 55 4.40 -13.62 -17.26
CA LYS A 55 3.22 -13.08 -16.60
C LYS A 55 3.16 -13.50 -15.12
N GLU A 56 3.60 -14.70 -14.81
CA GLU A 56 3.62 -15.25 -13.48
C GLU A 56 4.59 -14.49 -12.58
N ASP A 57 5.69 -13.93 -13.10
CA ASP A 57 6.65 -13.13 -12.31
C ASP A 57 6.08 -11.76 -11.94
N ILE A 58 5.30 -11.16 -12.83
CA ILE A 58 4.70 -9.83 -12.65
C ILE A 58 3.31 -9.87 -12.00
N THR A 59 2.85 -11.04 -11.57
CA THR A 59 1.55 -11.20 -10.91
C THR A 59 1.65 -11.96 -9.59
N LEU A 60 1.07 -11.37 -8.55
CA LEU A 60 0.84 -11.97 -7.25
C LEU A 60 -0.67 -12.24 -7.13
N TYR A 61 -1.09 -13.39 -7.67
CA TYR A 61 -2.48 -13.77 -7.80
C TYR A 61 -2.89 -14.84 -6.78
N TYR A 62 -4.11 -14.73 -6.27
CA TYR A 62 -4.77 -15.80 -5.53
C TYR A 62 -6.17 -16.05 -6.12
N PRO A 63 -6.52 -17.30 -6.47
CA PRO A 63 -7.76 -17.58 -7.19
C PRO A 63 -9.02 -17.31 -6.36
N GLU A 64 -8.93 -17.43 -5.04
CA GLU A 64 -10.03 -17.25 -4.11
C GLU A 64 -9.85 -15.98 -3.25
N PHE A 65 -10.67 -15.83 -2.22
CA PHE A 65 -10.36 -14.87 -1.16
C PHE A 65 -9.14 -15.35 -0.38
N LEU A 66 -8.28 -14.41 0.03
CA LEU A 66 -7.13 -14.77 0.86
C LEU A 66 -7.61 -15.30 2.22
N PRO A 67 -7.03 -16.40 2.72
CA PRO A 67 -7.31 -16.85 4.08
C PRO A 67 -6.87 -15.77 5.07
N LEU A 68 -7.67 -15.51 6.09
CA LEU A 68 -7.33 -14.58 7.17
C LEU A 68 -6.48 -15.30 8.21
N ASP A 69 -5.27 -15.66 7.81
CA ASP A 69 -4.29 -16.37 8.62
C ASP A 69 -2.96 -15.61 8.63
N GLU A 70 -2.43 -15.37 9.83
CA GLU A 70 -1.24 -14.53 10.00
C GLU A 70 0.01 -15.13 9.35
N LYS A 71 0.16 -16.45 9.47
CA LYS A 71 1.32 -17.16 8.91
C LYS A 71 1.26 -17.14 7.39
N PHE A 72 0.09 -17.40 6.81
CA PHE A 72 -0.12 -17.34 5.37
C PHE A 72 0.26 -15.97 4.81
N TRP A 73 -0.23 -14.88 5.37
CA TRP A 73 0.06 -13.53 4.87
C TRP A 73 1.54 -13.17 5.01
N THR A 74 2.14 -13.51 6.15
CA THR A 74 3.58 -13.31 6.37
C THR A 74 4.42 -14.09 5.35
N ASP A 75 4.09 -15.36 5.10
CA ASP A 75 4.76 -16.19 4.10
C ASP A 75 4.52 -15.67 2.67
N TYR A 76 3.31 -15.23 2.34
CA TYR A 76 2.97 -14.67 1.03
C TYR A 76 3.77 -13.39 0.73
N ILE A 77 3.97 -12.53 1.73
CA ILE A 77 4.78 -11.31 1.60
C ILE A 77 6.29 -11.66 1.53
N ASN A 78 6.77 -12.52 2.43
CA ASN A 78 8.21 -12.77 2.56
C ASN A 78 8.78 -13.77 1.56
N LYS A 79 7.95 -14.66 1.00
CA LYS A 79 8.41 -15.70 0.07
C LYS A 79 7.93 -15.38 -1.32
N GLU A 80 6.61 -15.39 -1.54
CA GLU A 80 6.04 -15.28 -2.88
C GLU A 80 6.31 -13.91 -3.52
N PHE A 81 5.99 -12.82 -2.79
CA PHE A 81 6.23 -11.47 -3.31
C PHE A 81 7.73 -11.16 -3.46
N GLU A 82 8.53 -11.45 -2.42
CA GLU A 82 9.97 -11.19 -2.47
C GLU A 82 10.65 -11.94 -3.61
N GLN A 83 10.33 -13.22 -3.81
CA GLN A 83 10.90 -14.03 -4.88
C GLN A 83 10.59 -13.43 -6.25
N LYS A 84 9.36 -12.99 -6.50
CA LYS A 84 8.97 -12.36 -7.78
C LYS A 84 9.77 -11.09 -8.05
N ILE A 85 9.89 -10.20 -7.06
CA ILE A 85 10.69 -8.98 -7.21
C ILE A 85 12.17 -9.33 -7.45
N ARG A 86 12.73 -10.32 -6.74
CA ARG A 86 14.11 -10.79 -6.97
C ARG A 86 14.31 -11.35 -8.37
N THR A 87 13.39 -12.15 -8.89
CA THR A 87 13.45 -12.69 -10.26
C THR A 87 13.49 -11.56 -11.29
N ILE A 88 12.59 -10.59 -11.16
CA ILE A 88 12.53 -9.42 -12.05
C ILE A 88 13.86 -8.64 -12.03
N LEU A 89 14.38 -8.34 -10.84
CA LEU A 89 15.63 -7.59 -10.68
C LEU A 89 16.86 -8.36 -11.17
N LYS A 90 16.87 -9.68 -10.99
CA LYS A 90 17.95 -10.54 -11.50
C LYS A 90 17.99 -10.51 -13.03
N ASN A 91 16.84 -10.58 -13.67
CA ASN A 91 16.75 -10.65 -15.12
C ASN A 91 16.97 -9.28 -15.79
N ILE A 92 16.67 -8.18 -15.10
CA ILE A 92 16.98 -6.80 -15.53
C ILE A 92 18.13 -6.27 -14.65
N SER A 93 19.30 -6.89 -14.74
CA SER A 93 20.42 -6.60 -13.81
C SER A 93 21.29 -5.41 -14.22
N ASP A 94 21.28 -5.03 -15.49
CA ASP A 94 22.11 -3.95 -16.06
C ASP A 94 21.36 -2.60 -16.18
N LYS A 95 20.07 -2.58 -15.82
CA LYS A 95 19.19 -1.42 -15.98
C LYS A 95 18.39 -1.16 -14.71
N THR A 96 17.86 0.05 -14.60
CA THR A 96 16.93 0.41 -13.52
C THR A 96 15.54 -0.15 -13.82
N THR A 97 15.02 -1.00 -12.95
CA THR A 97 13.63 -1.43 -13.05
C THR A 97 12.70 -0.38 -12.45
N VAL A 98 11.72 0.09 -13.23
CA VAL A 98 10.65 0.97 -12.75
C VAL A 98 9.37 0.17 -12.65
N PHE A 99 8.90 -0.09 -11.42
CA PHE A 99 7.72 -0.91 -11.20
C PHE A 99 6.42 -0.09 -11.38
N HIS A 100 5.52 -0.55 -12.24
CA HIS A 100 4.18 -0.01 -12.41
C HIS A 100 3.19 -0.88 -11.63
N ILE A 101 2.92 -0.50 -10.39
CA ILE A 101 2.27 -1.38 -9.41
C ILE A 101 0.79 -1.04 -9.26
N SER A 102 -0.06 -2.06 -9.25
CA SER A 102 -1.41 -1.97 -8.68
C SER A 102 -1.71 -3.18 -7.81
N VAL A 103 -2.44 -2.95 -6.73
CA VAL A 103 -2.72 -3.95 -5.69
C VAL A 103 -4.21 -3.89 -5.30
N GLY A 104 -4.75 -5.02 -4.82
CA GLY A 104 -6.20 -5.20 -4.66
C GLY A 104 -6.72 -5.23 -3.23
N ILE A 105 -5.88 -5.60 -2.26
CA ILE A 105 -6.28 -5.77 -0.85
C ILE A 105 -5.46 -4.81 0.01
N THR A 106 -6.11 -3.89 0.71
CA THR A 106 -5.44 -2.76 1.40
C THR A 106 -4.49 -3.19 2.50
N SER A 107 -4.89 -4.10 3.40
CA SER A 107 -3.99 -4.58 4.46
C SER A 107 -2.79 -5.33 3.88
N LEU A 108 -2.99 -6.15 2.84
CA LEU A 108 -1.89 -6.88 2.21
C LEU A 108 -0.96 -5.90 1.50
N ALA A 109 -1.53 -4.96 0.76
CA ALA A 109 -0.80 -3.90 0.08
C ALA A 109 0.13 -3.14 1.04
N PHE A 110 -0.33 -2.80 2.24
CA PHE A 110 0.53 -2.21 3.26
C PHE A 110 1.74 -3.09 3.60
N GLY A 111 1.52 -4.40 3.83
CA GLY A 111 2.62 -5.34 4.09
C GLY A 111 3.58 -5.49 2.90
N LEU A 112 3.06 -5.54 1.67
CA LEU A 112 3.88 -5.54 0.46
C LEU A 112 4.68 -4.24 0.32
N GLY A 113 4.11 -3.10 0.68
CA GLY A 113 4.80 -1.80 0.71
C GLY A 113 5.93 -1.76 1.73
N VAL A 114 5.70 -2.28 2.94
CA VAL A 114 6.76 -2.44 3.97
C VAL A 114 7.90 -3.29 3.42
N LYS A 115 7.57 -4.41 2.76
CA LYS A 115 8.54 -5.31 2.13
C LYS A 115 9.26 -4.67 0.94
N PHE A 116 8.56 -3.89 0.13
CA PHE A 116 9.13 -3.24 -1.06
C PHE A 116 10.09 -2.11 -0.69
N GLY A 117 9.80 -1.38 0.39
CA GLY A 117 10.65 -0.32 0.91
C GLY A 117 10.75 0.87 -0.06
N LEU A 118 11.87 1.62 0.01
CA LEU A 118 12.11 2.84 -0.77
C LEU A 118 13.40 2.78 -1.59
N ARG A 119 13.79 1.58 -2.04
CA ARG A 119 15.01 1.39 -2.84
C ARG A 119 14.74 1.20 -4.32
N LEU A 120 13.52 0.80 -4.67
CA LEU A 120 13.12 0.49 -6.04
C LEU A 120 12.16 1.58 -6.56
N PRO A 121 12.45 2.19 -7.72
CA PRO A 121 11.54 3.13 -8.37
C PRO A 121 10.18 2.51 -8.70
N CYS A 122 9.10 3.26 -8.51
CA CYS A 122 7.78 2.79 -8.90
C CYS A 122 6.77 3.91 -9.19
N ILE A 123 5.70 3.52 -9.89
CA ILE A 123 4.46 4.29 -10.03
C ILE A 123 3.34 3.41 -9.50
N LEU A 124 2.49 3.94 -8.62
CA LEU A 124 1.32 3.22 -8.13
C LEU A 124 0.06 3.66 -8.87
N TYR A 125 -0.71 2.68 -9.32
CA TYR A 125 -1.91 2.85 -10.11
C TYR A 125 -3.15 2.49 -9.31
N HIS A 126 -4.04 3.46 -9.09
CA HIS A 126 -5.35 3.18 -8.51
C HIS A 126 -6.33 2.79 -9.62
N TYR A 127 -6.95 1.62 -9.47
CA TYR A 127 -8.03 1.21 -10.35
C TYR A 127 -9.36 1.78 -9.87
N GLN A 128 -9.99 2.61 -10.70
CA GLN A 128 -11.30 3.18 -10.42
C GLN A 128 -12.41 2.36 -11.10
N PRO A 129 -13.29 1.66 -10.35
CA PRO A 129 -14.48 1.07 -10.94
C PRO A 129 -15.49 2.16 -11.31
N GLY A 130 -16.28 1.95 -12.37
CA GLY A 130 -17.36 2.86 -12.77
C GLY A 130 -17.43 3.09 -14.27
N LYS A 131 -17.94 4.27 -14.69
CA LYS A 131 -18.07 4.67 -16.10
C LYS A 131 -16.70 4.81 -16.78
N ASP A 132 -15.73 5.41 -16.08
CA ASP A 132 -14.35 5.58 -16.55
C ASP A 132 -13.47 4.47 -15.96
N LYS A 133 -13.84 3.22 -16.20
CA LYS A 133 -13.20 2.03 -15.65
C LYS A 133 -11.75 1.95 -16.11
N ASN A 134 -10.82 2.49 -15.32
CA ASN A 134 -9.43 2.58 -15.72
C ASN A 134 -8.45 2.61 -14.53
N TYR A 135 -7.17 2.39 -14.84
CA TYR A 135 -6.07 2.63 -13.93
C TYR A 135 -5.63 4.09 -14.01
N HIS A 136 -5.38 4.71 -12.87
CA HIS A 136 -4.89 6.07 -12.77
C HIS A 136 -3.54 6.09 -12.04
N PRO A 137 -2.48 6.66 -12.63
CA PRO A 137 -1.20 6.83 -11.93
C PRO A 137 -1.38 7.90 -10.86
N VAL A 138 -1.55 7.48 -9.61
CA VAL A 138 -1.88 8.39 -8.48
C VAL A 138 -0.66 8.74 -7.63
N LEU A 139 0.42 7.96 -7.74
CA LEU A 139 1.68 8.15 -7.00
C LEU A 139 2.85 7.89 -7.94
N ASN A 140 3.62 8.93 -8.27
CA ASN A 140 4.85 8.79 -9.04
C ASN A 140 6.08 8.89 -8.11
N MET A 141 6.83 7.79 -8.03
CA MET A 141 8.06 7.61 -7.25
C MET A 141 9.18 7.03 -8.12
N GLU A 142 9.27 7.46 -9.38
CA GLU A 142 10.27 6.99 -10.36
C GLU A 142 11.68 7.52 -10.09
N THR A 143 11.80 8.68 -9.45
CA THR A 143 13.11 9.29 -9.13
C THR A 143 13.47 9.05 -7.67
N ALA A 144 14.77 8.97 -7.36
CA ALA A 144 15.23 8.83 -5.99
C ALA A 144 14.73 9.93 -5.05
N GLU A 145 14.61 11.17 -5.55
CA GLU A 145 14.03 12.30 -4.81
C GLU A 145 12.55 12.06 -4.50
N SER A 146 11.76 11.75 -5.53
CA SER A 146 10.33 11.49 -5.41
C SER A 146 10.02 10.29 -4.51
N LEU A 147 10.90 9.27 -4.50
CA LEU A 147 10.82 8.07 -3.66
C LEU A 147 11.27 8.33 -2.21
N ARG A 148 12.15 9.31 -1.95
CA ARG A 148 12.53 9.68 -0.57
C ARG A 148 11.51 10.62 0.06
N SER A 149 10.90 11.51 -0.73
CA SER A 149 9.95 12.53 -0.23
C SER A 149 8.74 11.97 0.51
N ILE A 150 8.35 10.71 0.25
CA ILE A 150 7.28 10.02 0.98
C ILE A 150 7.57 9.83 2.49
N LYS A 151 8.84 9.90 2.91
CA LYS A 151 9.26 9.87 4.33
C LYS A 151 9.40 11.25 4.97
N GLU A 152 9.12 12.33 4.26
CA GLU A 152 9.11 13.67 4.85
C GLU A 152 8.15 13.73 6.04
N ILE A 153 8.55 14.48 7.07
CA ILE A 153 7.78 14.62 8.31
C ILE A 153 7.37 16.09 8.47
N LYS A 154 6.06 16.34 8.44
CA LYS A 154 5.47 17.64 8.75
C LYS A 154 5.50 17.89 10.27
N HIS A 155 5.93 19.09 10.68
CA HIS A 155 6.14 19.39 12.10
C HIS A 155 4.84 19.57 12.91
N ASN A 156 3.85 20.33 12.39
CA ASN A 156 2.64 20.72 13.13
C ASN A 156 1.40 19.89 12.76
N VAL A 157 1.61 18.67 12.23
CA VAL A 157 0.54 17.88 11.61
C VAL A 157 -0.55 17.43 12.60
N LEU A 158 -0.24 17.33 13.90
CA LEU A 158 -1.23 16.96 14.91
C LEU A 158 -2.19 18.11 15.25
N GLU A 159 -1.77 19.36 15.04
CA GLU A 159 -2.56 20.56 15.38
C GLU A 159 -3.30 21.10 14.16
N ASN A 160 -2.63 21.15 13.00
CA ASN A 160 -3.19 21.70 11.77
C ASN A 160 -2.79 20.86 10.55
N PRO A 161 -3.42 19.69 10.35
CA PRO A 161 -3.26 18.90 9.14
C PRO A 161 -3.88 19.59 7.92
N ASP A 162 -3.23 19.47 6.76
CA ASP A 162 -3.64 20.15 5.53
C ASP A 162 -4.77 19.39 4.82
N PHE A 163 -4.71 18.06 4.82
CA PHE A 163 -5.52 17.18 3.97
C PHE A 163 -6.41 16.20 4.75
N CYS A 164 -6.05 15.91 5.99
CA CYS A 164 -6.74 14.97 6.85
C CYS A 164 -7.38 15.67 8.07
N ASN A 165 -8.44 15.07 8.62
CA ASN A 165 -8.90 15.33 9.98
C ASN A 165 -8.32 14.26 10.91
N ILE A 166 -7.99 14.63 12.14
CA ILE A 166 -7.45 13.72 13.16
C ILE A 166 -8.32 13.79 14.40
N ILE A 167 -8.70 12.64 14.92
CA ILE A 167 -9.34 12.49 16.23
C ILE A 167 -8.32 11.79 17.12
N ILE A 168 -7.86 12.51 18.16
CA ILE A 168 -6.94 11.99 19.17
C ILE A 168 -7.69 12.00 20.51
N PRO A 169 -7.85 10.85 21.18
CA PRO A 169 -8.48 10.80 22.50
C PRO A 169 -7.73 11.70 23.50
N GLU A 170 -8.49 12.40 24.36
CA GLU A 170 -7.96 13.41 25.28
C GLU A 170 -7.06 12.85 26.38
N SER A 171 -7.07 11.53 26.63
CA SER A 171 -6.22 10.93 27.66
C SER A 171 -4.73 11.03 27.29
N SER A 172 -3.87 11.23 28.29
CA SER A 172 -2.45 11.50 28.09
C SER A 172 -1.55 10.27 28.14
N ASP A 173 -2.05 9.13 28.61
CA ASP A 173 -1.20 8.04 29.10
C ASP A 173 -1.46 6.71 28.38
N TYR A 174 -1.41 6.70 27.05
CA TYR A 174 -1.46 5.46 26.27
C TYR A 174 -0.14 5.16 25.55
N SER A 175 0.43 4.00 25.84
CA SER A 175 1.56 3.44 25.10
C SER A 175 1.14 2.69 23.83
N GLU A 176 -0.14 2.33 23.73
CA GLU A 176 -0.72 1.58 22.62
C GLU A 176 -2.00 2.24 22.13
N VAL A 177 -2.16 2.34 20.80
CA VAL A 177 -3.37 2.90 20.17
C VAL A 177 -3.86 2.03 19.04
N ALA A 178 -5.16 2.09 18.76
CA ALA A 178 -5.73 1.63 17.51
C ALA A 178 -5.75 2.78 16.51
N LEU A 179 -5.05 2.63 15.40
CA LEU A 179 -4.99 3.64 14.34
C LEU A 179 -5.99 3.27 13.24
N ALA A 180 -7.08 4.03 13.16
CA ALA A 180 -8.13 3.84 12.17
C ALA A 180 -7.99 4.87 11.03
N ILE A 181 -7.46 4.43 9.88
CA ILE A 181 -7.27 5.30 8.71
C ILE A 181 -8.43 5.12 7.72
N HIS A 182 -9.28 6.14 7.62
CA HIS A 182 -10.54 6.15 6.89
C HIS A 182 -10.48 7.14 5.71
N LEU A 183 -10.01 6.68 4.56
CA LEU A 183 -9.94 7.49 3.32
C LEU A 183 -10.87 6.94 2.21
N ALA A 184 -11.52 5.80 2.45
CA ALA A 184 -12.53 5.20 1.59
C ALA A 184 -13.95 5.40 2.18
N SER A 185 -14.98 4.91 1.49
CA SER A 185 -16.39 5.25 1.79
C SER A 185 -16.97 4.60 3.06
N HIS A 186 -16.30 3.60 3.64
CA HIS A 186 -16.81 2.86 4.78
C HIS A 186 -16.27 3.42 6.10
N SER A 187 -17.19 3.90 6.96
CA SER A 187 -16.89 4.36 8.31
C SER A 187 -16.08 3.32 9.07
N LEU A 188 -14.85 3.69 9.43
CA LEU A 188 -13.93 2.78 10.11
C LEU A 188 -13.85 3.03 11.61
N TYR A 189 -13.95 4.29 12.03
CA TYR A 189 -13.67 4.70 13.40
C TYR A 189 -14.59 3.99 14.42
N SER A 190 -15.91 4.14 14.26
CA SER A 190 -16.88 3.50 15.15
C SER A 190 -16.85 1.97 15.06
N ASP A 191 -16.50 1.41 13.90
CA ASP A 191 -16.36 -0.03 13.72
C ASP A 191 -15.18 -0.59 14.54
N VAL A 192 -14.07 0.14 14.59
CA VAL A 192 -12.90 -0.21 15.40
C VAL A 192 -13.19 -0.05 16.89
N GLU A 193 -13.83 1.05 17.31
CA GLU A 193 -14.25 1.23 18.72
C GLU A 193 -15.15 0.07 19.19
N ASN A 194 -16.15 -0.29 18.38
CA ASN A 194 -17.04 -1.41 18.68
C ASN A 194 -16.28 -2.74 18.73
N TYR A 195 -15.40 -3.02 17.76
CA TYR A 195 -14.58 -4.23 17.76
C TYR A 195 -13.72 -4.35 19.03
N LEU A 196 -13.08 -3.27 19.46
CA LEU A 196 -12.23 -3.26 20.66
C LEU A 196 -13.07 -3.49 21.92
N ARG A 197 -14.18 -2.77 22.06
CA ARG A 197 -15.10 -2.90 23.20
C ARG A 197 -15.65 -4.32 23.34
N GLU A 198 -16.15 -4.91 22.26
CA GLU A 198 -16.71 -6.28 22.27
C GLU A 198 -15.64 -7.37 22.51
N ASN A 199 -14.37 -7.05 22.30
CA ASN A 199 -13.23 -7.90 22.64
C ASN A 199 -12.61 -7.55 24.01
N GLY A 200 -13.23 -6.68 24.80
CA GLY A 200 -12.75 -6.29 26.13
C GLY A 200 -11.39 -5.58 26.11
N LYS A 201 -11.05 -4.91 25.00
CA LYS A 201 -9.79 -4.17 24.82
C LYS A 201 -10.01 -2.70 25.13
N ASP A 202 -9.34 -2.22 26.16
CA ASP A 202 -9.28 -0.80 26.52
C ASP A 202 -8.10 -0.13 25.79
N ILE A 203 -8.26 0.05 24.47
CA ILE A 203 -7.25 0.67 23.60
C ILE A 203 -7.87 1.92 22.96
N PRO A 204 -7.28 3.12 23.14
CA PRO A 204 -7.79 4.33 22.53
C PRO A 204 -7.69 4.29 21.01
N VAL A 205 -8.72 4.80 20.33
CA VAL A 205 -8.77 4.87 18.86
C VAL A 205 -8.34 6.25 18.39
N VAL A 206 -7.25 6.31 17.62
CA VAL A 206 -6.87 7.49 16.86
C VAL A 206 -7.47 7.38 15.46
N GLY A 207 -8.36 8.31 15.13
CA GLY A 207 -9.03 8.37 13.82
C GLY A 207 -8.29 9.32 12.87
N ILE A 208 -8.02 8.87 11.65
CA ILE A 208 -7.56 9.73 10.55
C ILE A 208 -8.57 9.63 9.41
N SER A 209 -9.11 10.75 8.96
CA SER A 209 -10.07 10.80 7.85
C SER A 209 -9.72 11.92 6.88
N LEU A 210 -10.36 11.96 5.70
CA LEU A 210 -10.14 13.08 4.78
C LEU A 210 -10.83 14.33 5.32
N LYS A 211 -10.17 15.48 5.16
CA LYS A 211 -10.76 16.79 5.48
C LYS A 211 -11.92 17.11 4.54
N ASP A 212 -11.69 16.88 3.25
CA ASP A 212 -12.63 17.10 2.16
C ASP A 212 -12.91 15.79 1.40
N ASN A 213 -14.11 15.66 0.83
CA ASN A 213 -14.49 14.54 -0.04
C ASN A 213 -14.28 13.15 0.60
N GLN A 214 -14.74 12.97 1.85
CA GLN A 214 -14.62 11.70 2.56
C GLN A 214 -15.05 10.52 1.68
N GLY A 215 -14.17 9.53 1.59
CA GLY A 215 -14.35 8.32 0.80
C GLY A 215 -14.01 8.41 -0.68
N LYS A 216 -13.51 9.56 -1.16
CA LYS A 216 -13.08 9.75 -2.54
C LYS A 216 -11.84 10.64 -2.61
N LEU A 217 -10.66 10.00 -2.64
CA LEU A 217 -9.42 10.70 -2.97
C LEU A 217 -9.47 11.23 -4.43
N PRO A 218 -8.99 12.46 -4.68
CA PRO A 218 -9.02 13.07 -6.01
C PRO A 218 -8.02 12.37 -6.96
N LEU A 219 -8.51 11.82 -8.06
CA LEU A 219 -7.70 11.07 -9.03
C LEU A 219 -6.73 11.94 -9.85
N ASN A 220 -6.98 13.25 -9.90
CA ASN A 220 -6.17 14.22 -10.64
C ASN A 220 -5.07 14.86 -9.78
N GLN A 221 -4.79 14.33 -8.59
CA GLN A 221 -3.78 14.84 -7.69
C GLN A 221 -2.80 13.74 -7.32
N ASP A 222 -1.55 14.12 -7.03
CA ASP A 222 -0.57 13.20 -6.46
C ASP A 222 -0.99 12.84 -5.03
N TRP A 223 -1.25 11.56 -4.79
CA TRP A 223 -1.67 11.06 -3.47
C TRP A 223 -0.53 11.09 -2.44
N LYS A 224 0.71 11.35 -2.86
CA LYS A 224 1.90 11.39 -2.00
C LYS A 224 1.73 12.34 -0.83
N LYS A 225 1.12 13.50 -1.05
CA LYS A 225 0.87 14.49 0.00
C LYS A 225 0.01 13.96 1.14
N TYR A 226 -0.97 13.09 0.85
CA TYR A 226 -1.79 12.43 1.85
C TYR A 226 -1.00 11.34 2.58
N VAL A 227 -0.17 10.58 1.85
CA VAL A 227 0.71 9.55 2.45
C VAL A 227 1.72 10.19 3.41
N VAL A 228 2.39 11.27 2.98
CA VAL A 228 3.34 12.05 3.79
C VAL A 228 2.66 12.57 5.05
N GLU A 229 1.44 13.11 4.94
CA GLU A 229 0.71 13.63 6.09
C GLU A 229 0.35 12.53 7.09
N VAL A 230 -0.20 11.40 6.62
CA VAL A 230 -0.51 10.25 7.46
C VAL A 230 0.75 9.67 8.12
N ASN A 231 1.84 9.54 7.37
CA ASN A 231 3.13 9.10 7.92
C ASN A 231 3.66 10.09 8.97
N SER A 232 3.51 11.39 8.74
CA SER A 232 3.89 12.43 9.69
C SER A 232 3.10 12.30 11.00
N ILE A 233 1.79 12.06 10.91
CA ILE A 233 0.92 11.85 12.08
C ILE A 233 1.42 10.64 12.89
N ILE A 234 1.66 9.50 12.24
CA ILE A 234 2.18 8.29 12.89
C ILE A 234 3.49 8.58 13.63
N ASN A 235 4.44 9.26 12.98
CA ASN A 235 5.72 9.59 13.61
C ASN A 235 5.56 10.58 14.78
N LYS A 236 4.70 11.60 14.65
CA LYS A 236 4.46 12.54 15.75
C LYS A 236 3.74 11.91 16.94
N LEU A 237 2.85 10.94 16.72
CA LEU A 237 2.27 10.15 17.81
C LEU A 237 3.35 9.34 18.56
N LYS A 238 4.34 8.78 17.85
CA LYS A 238 5.50 8.12 18.50
C LYS A 238 6.34 9.11 19.29
N ASP A 239 6.73 10.22 18.66
CA ASP A 239 7.73 11.12 19.22
C ASP A 239 7.19 11.96 20.36
N ILE A 240 5.98 12.51 20.21
CA ILE A 240 5.38 13.47 21.14
C ILE A 240 4.51 12.74 22.16
N LYS A 241 3.62 11.86 21.71
CA LYS A 241 2.68 11.13 22.58
C LYS A 241 3.25 9.82 23.14
N LYS A 242 4.50 9.47 22.79
CA LYS A 242 5.21 8.28 23.28
C LYS A 242 4.47 6.96 23.01
N VAL A 243 3.65 6.92 21.95
CA VAL A 243 2.99 5.70 21.50
C VAL A 243 4.04 4.73 20.97
N SER A 244 4.16 3.56 21.59
CA SER A 244 5.12 2.52 21.23
C SER A 244 4.51 1.44 20.32
N LYS A 245 3.18 1.28 20.32
CA LYS A 245 2.48 0.26 19.53
C LYS A 245 1.21 0.79 18.85
N PHE A 246 1.05 0.44 17.57
CA PHE A 246 -0.10 0.84 16.76
C PHE A 246 -0.82 -0.39 16.23
N HIS A 247 -2.09 -0.58 16.56
CA HIS A 247 -2.97 -1.53 15.91
C HIS A 247 -3.58 -0.89 14.67
N LEU A 248 -3.13 -1.28 13.49
CA LEU A 248 -3.48 -0.62 12.24
C LEU A 248 -4.75 -1.21 11.61
N PHE A 249 -5.74 -0.36 11.39
CA PHE A 249 -6.95 -0.66 10.64
C PHE A 249 -7.05 0.28 9.44
N LEU A 250 -7.29 -0.27 8.25
CA LEU A 250 -7.27 0.49 6.99
C LEU A 250 -8.61 0.39 6.26
N SER A 251 -9.19 1.55 5.96
CA SER A 251 -10.27 1.76 5.02
C SER A 251 -9.77 2.79 4.00
N THR A 252 -8.89 2.37 3.11
CA THR A 252 -8.24 3.22 2.09
C THR A 252 -8.16 2.49 0.76
N PRO A 253 -7.95 3.19 -0.36
CA PRO A 253 -7.49 2.55 -1.59
C PRO A 253 -6.24 1.70 -1.35
N ALA A 254 -6.14 0.55 -2.02
CA ALA A 254 -5.08 -0.41 -1.71
C ALA A 254 -3.67 0.13 -2.04
N VAL A 255 -3.51 0.88 -3.15
CA VAL A 255 -2.24 1.55 -3.47
C VAL A 255 -1.82 2.62 -2.45
N PHE A 256 -2.79 3.25 -1.77
CA PHE A 256 -2.47 4.14 -0.65
C PHE A 256 -1.86 3.34 0.50
N GLY A 257 -2.45 2.17 0.82
CA GLY A 257 -1.90 1.23 1.80
C GLY A 257 -0.48 0.82 1.46
N PHE A 258 -0.21 0.49 0.19
CA PHE A 258 1.14 0.17 -0.30
C PHE A 258 2.14 1.29 -0.06
N ALA A 259 1.84 2.51 -0.51
CA ALA A 259 2.73 3.64 -0.28
C ALA A 259 2.93 3.91 1.22
N LEU A 260 1.87 3.90 2.03
CA LEU A 260 2.01 4.09 3.47
C LEU A 260 2.91 3.02 4.09
N GLY A 261 2.81 1.76 3.65
CA GLY A 261 3.72 0.70 4.05
C GLY A 261 5.18 0.99 3.70
N MET A 262 5.44 1.51 2.49
CA MET A 262 6.79 1.95 2.07
C MET A 262 7.32 3.09 2.95
N ALA A 263 6.46 4.05 3.31
CA ALA A 263 6.79 5.21 4.14
C ALA A 263 7.16 4.80 5.57
N VAL A 264 6.31 3.97 6.18
CA VAL A 264 6.46 3.47 7.56
C VAL A 264 7.67 2.52 7.64
N GLY A 265 7.80 1.61 6.68
CA GLY A 265 8.87 0.61 6.64
C GLY A 265 8.86 -0.33 7.86
N HIS A 266 10.02 -0.93 8.12
CA HIS A 266 10.22 -1.90 9.20
C HIS A 266 10.83 -1.29 10.48
N ALA A 267 11.28 -0.03 10.43
CA ALA A 267 12.11 0.54 11.48
C ALA A 267 11.26 1.12 12.61
N GLY A 268 11.44 0.58 13.82
CA GLY A 268 11.17 1.28 15.08
C GLY A 268 9.79 1.14 15.69
N SER A 269 8.84 0.39 15.09
CA SER A 269 7.59 0.04 15.80
C SER A 269 6.95 -1.24 15.29
N SER A 270 6.51 -2.07 16.23
CA SER A 270 5.67 -3.22 15.92
C SER A 270 4.25 -2.74 15.63
N ILE A 271 3.77 -2.99 14.41
CA ILE A 271 2.43 -2.58 13.97
C ILE A 271 1.66 -3.83 13.57
N PRO A 272 0.83 -4.37 14.48
CA PRO A 272 -0.18 -5.36 14.11
C PRO A 272 -1.14 -4.76 13.08
N VAL A 273 -1.32 -5.44 11.95
CA VAL A 273 -2.23 -5.02 10.89
C VAL A 273 -3.45 -5.91 10.88
N TYR A 274 -4.62 -5.29 10.83
CA TYR A 274 -5.90 -5.98 10.83
C TYR A 274 -6.55 -5.92 9.44
N SER A 275 -7.22 -7.00 9.06
CA SER A 275 -8.05 -7.07 7.86
C SER A 275 -9.50 -7.27 8.23
N LEU A 276 -10.41 -6.64 7.48
CA LEU A 276 -11.84 -6.85 7.62
C LEU A 276 -12.19 -8.28 7.19
N ARG A 277 -12.87 -9.03 8.05
CA ARG A 277 -13.39 -10.37 7.72
C ARG A 277 -14.68 -10.27 6.92
N SER A 278 -15.64 -9.49 7.39
CA SER A 278 -16.89 -9.21 6.70
C SER A 278 -17.54 -7.95 7.26
N LYS A 279 -18.37 -7.28 6.46
CA LYS A 279 -19.11 -6.09 6.90
C LYS A 279 -20.30 -6.43 7.79
N ASN A 280 -20.89 -7.62 7.60
CA ASN A 280 -22.20 -7.99 8.14
C ASN A 280 -22.10 -9.03 9.28
N ILE A 281 -20.96 -9.08 9.97
CA ILE A 281 -20.75 -10.01 11.09
C ILE A 281 -20.74 -9.26 12.42
N ASN A 282 -20.81 -10.01 13.51
CA ASN A 282 -20.72 -9.47 14.86
C ASN A 282 -19.45 -8.61 14.98
N PRO A 283 -19.52 -7.39 15.58
CA PRO A 283 -18.34 -6.54 15.77
C PRO A 283 -17.15 -7.28 16.37
N LYS A 284 -17.36 -8.26 17.27
CA LYS A 284 -16.30 -9.07 17.89
C LYS A 284 -15.43 -9.82 16.89
N GLU A 285 -16.00 -10.26 15.77
CA GLU A 285 -15.36 -11.07 14.72
C GLU A 285 -14.99 -10.24 13.48
N LYS A 286 -15.28 -8.94 13.50
CA LYS A 286 -15.22 -8.06 12.32
C LYS A 286 -13.82 -7.94 11.73
N TYR A 287 -12.79 -8.00 12.57
CA TYR A 287 -11.40 -7.86 12.18
C TYR A 287 -10.53 -9.04 12.66
N GLU A 288 -9.62 -9.45 11.79
CA GLU A 288 -8.60 -10.46 12.07
C GLU A 288 -7.23 -9.82 11.97
N LYS A 289 -6.31 -10.13 12.89
CA LYS A 289 -4.90 -9.72 12.75
C LYS A 289 -4.29 -10.58 11.65
N VAL A 290 -3.74 -9.96 10.61
CA VAL A 290 -3.22 -10.67 9.43
C VAL A 290 -1.70 -10.68 9.32
N PHE A 291 -1.00 -9.75 9.97
CA PHE A 291 0.46 -9.80 10.15
C PHE A 291 0.89 -8.71 11.12
N GLU A 292 2.18 -8.71 11.43
CA GLU A 292 2.83 -7.65 12.18
C GLU A 292 4.09 -7.21 11.43
N THR A 293 4.33 -5.91 11.33
CA THR A 293 5.42 -5.35 10.51
C THR A 293 6.81 -5.87 10.90
N GLN A 294 7.03 -6.21 12.18
CA GLN A 294 8.29 -6.79 12.65
C GLN A 294 8.62 -8.14 12.01
N ASN A 295 7.60 -8.87 11.53
CA ASN A 295 7.75 -10.15 10.85
C ASN A 295 7.98 -9.99 9.34
N ILE A 296 8.06 -8.75 8.84
CA ILE A 296 8.30 -8.41 7.44
C ILE A 296 9.66 -7.70 7.33
N PRO A 297 10.77 -8.44 7.30
CA PRO A 297 12.10 -7.83 7.19
C PRO A 297 12.28 -7.14 5.84
N SER A 298 13.00 -6.01 5.83
CA SER A 298 13.41 -5.34 4.58
C SER A 298 14.30 -6.27 3.77
N PRO A 299 13.89 -6.68 2.55
CA PRO A 299 14.62 -7.62 1.72
C PRO A 299 15.55 -6.96 0.70
N PHE A 300 15.25 -5.71 0.35
CA PHE A 300 15.86 -4.93 -0.71
C PHE A 300 16.55 -3.75 -0.12
#